data_AF-A0A8H7NK54-F1
#
_entry.id   AF-A0A8H7NK54-F1
#
_cell.length_a   1.000
_cell.length_b   1.000
_cell.length_c   1.000
_cell.angle_alpha   90.00
_cell.angle_beta   90.00
_cell.angle_gamma   90.00
#
_symmetry.space_group_name_H-M   'P 1'
#
loop_
_entity.id
_entity.type
_entity.pdbx_description
1 polymer ?
#
loop_
_entity_poly.entity_id
_entity_poly.type
_entity_poly.pdbx_seq_one_letter_code
_entity_poly.pdbx_strand_id
1 'polypeptide(L)'
;MMFLVVWVLGDATNLLGAIFTHLAPTAIILPSYFVFADLVLILQCVYYNTRNKRRASHSHRAEVARVSEESPLLRRESGYEAHTEPTRKHSRDETESETASQWGSNVASLVAVYVVGIAAWFISYKAGAWDSGDDKTPSPDDEGQSSLEIAGLTLGYISAVFYLCARIPQILKNYREKSCEGLAILFFMLSLTGNLTYGISLVSYSQEKKYLLNALPFLIGSIGTIVEDCIIFVQFQLYSGGKRPHAVSQ
;
A
#
# COMPACT_ATOMS: atom_id res chain seq x y z
N MET A 1 -12.54 -5.49 2.03
CA MET A 1 -13.50 -4.47 1.53
C MET A 1 -13.36 -3.15 2.25
N MET A 2 -13.55 -3.08 3.57
CA MET A 2 -13.44 -1.81 4.31
C MET A 2 -12.11 -1.07 4.08
N PHE A 3 -10.99 -1.81 4.07
CA PHE A 3 -9.68 -1.25 3.73
C PHE A 3 -9.64 -0.55 2.36
N LEU A 4 -10.10 -1.22 1.30
CA LEU A 4 -10.13 -0.65 -0.06
C LEU A 4 -11.08 0.54 -0.17
N VAL A 5 -12.18 0.55 0.59
CA VAL A 5 -13.11 1.69 0.63
C VAL A 5 -12.45 2.91 1.27
N VAL A 6 -11.70 2.72 2.36
CA VAL A 6 -10.96 3.82 2.99
C VAL A 6 -9.87 4.36 2.05
N TRP A 7 -9.18 3.47 1.33
CA TRP A 7 -8.16 3.86 0.34
C TRP A 7 -8.73 4.67 -0.81
N VAL A 8 -9.81 4.21 -1.46
CA VAL A 8 -10.38 4.96 -2.59
C VAL A 8 -10.96 6.30 -2.15
N LEU A 9 -11.49 6.40 -0.93
CA LEU A 9 -11.94 7.68 -0.35
C LEU A 9 -10.75 8.60 -0.05
N GLY A 10 -9.66 8.05 0.50
CA GLY A 10 -8.39 8.76 0.67
C GLY A 10 -7.89 9.31 -0.66
N ASP A 11 -7.79 8.48 -1.69
CA ASP A 11 -7.31 8.87 -3.02
C ASP A 11 -8.22 9.88 -3.71
N ALA A 12 -9.54 9.72 -3.60
CA ALA A 12 -10.49 10.67 -4.18
C ALA A 12 -10.41 12.05 -3.51
N THR A 13 -10.36 12.08 -2.18
CA THR A 13 -10.21 13.34 -1.42
C THR A 13 -8.84 13.97 -1.65
N ASN A 14 -7.79 13.17 -1.79
CA ASN A 14 -6.45 13.63 -2.13
C ASN A 14 -6.41 14.27 -3.53
N LEU A 15 -7.01 13.61 -4.52
CA LEU A 15 -7.10 14.11 -5.90
C LEU A 15 -7.86 15.44 -5.96
N LEU A 16 -9.06 15.48 -5.38
CA LEU A 16 -9.89 16.69 -5.37
C LEU A 16 -9.19 17.84 -4.62
N GLY A 17 -8.55 17.53 -3.49
CA GLY A 17 -7.74 18.48 -2.74
C GLY A 17 -6.64 19.09 -3.58
N ALA A 18 -5.87 18.26 -4.31
CA ALA A 18 -4.74 18.71 -5.13
C ALA A 18 -5.21 19.56 -6.32
N ILE A 19 -6.34 19.22 -6.95
CA ILE A 19 -6.94 19.99 -8.03
C ILE A 19 -7.38 21.36 -7.52
N PHE A 20 -8.10 21.42 -6.40
CA PHE A 20 -8.64 22.68 -5.86
C PHE A 20 -7.58 23.62 -5.28
N THR A 21 -6.42 23.07 -4.91
CA THR A 21 -5.28 23.86 -4.40
C THR A 21 -4.25 24.22 -5.48
N HIS A 22 -4.50 23.83 -6.74
CA HIS A 22 -3.61 24.06 -7.89
C HIS A 22 -2.17 23.60 -7.63
N LEU A 23 -2.01 22.40 -7.05
CA LEU A 23 -0.69 21.85 -6.76
C LEU A 23 0.07 21.40 -8.01
N ALA A 24 1.35 21.07 -7.83
CA ALA A 24 2.20 20.51 -8.86
C ALA A 24 1.48 19.39 -9.64
N PRO A 25 1.71 19.27 -10.97
CA PRO A 25 1.09 18.21 -11.78
C PRO A 25 1.31 16.80 -11.22
N THR A 26 2.44 16.54 -10.58
CA THR A 26 2.73 15.27 -9.90
C THR A 26 1.74 14.94 -8.80
N ALA A 27 1.29 15.94 -8.03
CA ALA A 27 0.28 15.82 -6.97
C ALA A 27 -1.13 15.53 -7.50
N ILE A 28 -1.38 15.77 -8.79
CA ILE A 28 -2.67 15.50 -9.43
C ILE A 28 -2.61 14.15 -10.17
N ILE A 29 -1.52 13.88 -10.89
CA ILE A 29 -1.35 12.67 -11.70
C ILE A 29 -1.29 11.41 -10.82
N LEU A 30 -0.55 11.45 -9.70
CA LEU A 30 -0.39 10.26 -8.85
C LEU A 30 -1.71 9.80 -8.21
N PRO A 31 -2.50 10.66 -7.53
CA PRO A 31 -3.80 10.24 -6.98
C PRO A 31 -4.80 9.88 -8.07
N SER A 32 -4.73 10.50 -9.25
CA SER A 32 -5.55 10.07 -10.40
C SER A 32 -5.30 8.61 -10.76
N TYR A 33 -4.04 8.21 -10.82
CA TYR A 33 -3.65 6.82 -11.05
C TYR A 33 -4.13 5.90 -9.91
N PHE A 34 -3.97 6.31 -8.65
CA PHE A 34 -4.39 5.50 -7.51
C PHE A 34 -5.90 5.31 -7.43
N VAL A 35 -6.71 6.35 -7.63
CA VAL A 35 -8.17 6.22 -7.73
C VAL A 35 -8.55 5.20 -8.80
N PHE A 36 -7.92 5.27 -9.99
CA PHE A 36 -8.18 4.31 -11.05
C PHE A 36 -7.80 2.88 -10.64
N ALA A 37 -6.60 2.69 -10.06
CA ALA A 37 -6.14 1.39 -9.59
C ALA A 37 -7.07 0.80 -8.52
N ASP A 38 -7.51 1.63 -7.58
CA ASP A 38 -8.45 1.24 -6.53
C ASP A 38 -9.82 0.84 -7.07
N LEU A 39 -10.36 1.58 -8.04
CA LEU A 39 -11.59 1.20 -8.71
C LEU A 39 -11.45 -0.17 -9.39
N VAL A 40 -10.33 -0.40 -10.10
CA VAL A 40 -10.04 -1.70 -10.71
C VAL A 40 -9.96 -2.81 -9.65
N LEU A 41 -9.26 -2.58 -8.53
CA LEU A 41 -9.13 -3.54 -7.44
C LEU A 41 -10.48 -3.84 -6.76
N ILE A 42 -11.29 -2.81 -6.50
CA ILE A 42 -12.63 -2.96 -5.93
C ILE A 42 -13.51 -3.78 -6.87
N LEU A 43 -13.50 -3.47 -8.17
CA LEU A 43 -14.26 -4.22 -9.17
C LEU A 43 -13.85 -5.69 -9.22
N GLN A 44 -12.54 -5.97 -9.25
CA GLN A 44 -12.02 -7.33 -9.19
C GLN A 44 -12.46 -8.03 -7.91
N CYS A 45 -12.33 -7.38 -6.76
CA CYS A 45 -12.66 -7.97 -5.47
C CYS A 45 -14.16 -8.27 -5.37
N VAL A 46 -15.04 -7.38 -5.83
CA VAL A 46 -16.49 -7.61 -5.88
C VAL A 46 -16.83 -8.75 -6.84
N TYR A 47 -16.23 -8.77 -8.04
CA TYR A 47 -16.44 -9.81 -9.04
C TYR A 47 -16.04 -11.19 -8.51
N TYR A 48 -14.82 -11.35 -8.01
CA TYR A 48 -14.30 -12.62 -7.52
C TYR A 48 -14.98 -13.07 -6.22
N ASN A 49 -15.32 -12.16 -5.31
CA ASN A 49 -16.06 -12.52 -4.10
C ASN A 49 -17.47 -13.02 -4.46
N THR A 50 -18.15 -12.36 -5.40
CA THR A 50 -19.47 -12.79 -5.88
C THR A 50 -19.38 -14.15 -6.58
N ARG A 51 -18.37 -14.35 -7.43
CA ARG A 51 -18.14 -15.62 -8.12
C ARG A 51 -17.82 -16.76 -7.15
N ASN A 52 -16.98 -16.52 -6.14
CA ASN A 52 -16.64 -17.52 -5.14
C ASN A 52 -17.82 -17.85 -4.23
N LYS A 53 -18.63 -16.87 -3.83
CA LYS A 53 -19.88 -17.12 -3.09
C LYS A 53 -20.84 -17.99 -3.89
N ARG A 54 -21.05 -17.69 -5.18
CA ARG A 54 -21.89 -18.51 -6.06
C ARG A 54 -21.36 -19.95 -6.18
N ARG A 55 -20.04 -20.12 -6.39
CA ARG A 55 -19.40 -21.44 -6.45
C ARG A 55 -19.57 -22.23 -5.15
N ALA A 56 -19.35 -21.59 -3.99
CA ALA A 56 -19.52 -22.22 -2.69
C ALA A 56 -20.98 -22.67 -2.45
N SER A 57 -21.96 -21.84 -2.82
CA SER A 57 -23.39 -22.21 -2.73
C SER A 57 -23.75 -23.38 -3.64
N HIS A 58 -23.18 -23.44 -4.85
CA HIS A 58 -23.38 -24.59 -5.75
C HIS A 58 -22.73 -25.86 -5.21
N SER A 59 -21.50 -25.80 -4.70
CA SER A 59 -20.82 -26.95 -4.09
C SER A 59 -21.57 -27.47 -2.87
N HIS A 60 -22.00 -26.58 -1.96
CA HIS A 60 -22.76 -26.96 -0.77
C HIS A 60 -24.12 -27.58 -1.14
N ARG A 61 -24.80 -27.06 -2.17
CA ARG A 61 -26.06 -27.64 -2.64
C ARG A 61 -25.86 -29.01 -3.30
N ALA A 62 -24.76 -29.20 -4.02
CA ALA A 62 -24.39 -30.50 -4.58
C ALA A 62 -23.98 -31.51 -3.49
N GLU A 63 -23.31 -31.07 -2.43
CA GLU A 63 -22.94 -31.91 -1.28
C GLU A 63 -24.17 -32.35 -0.49
N VAL A 64 -25.11 -31.44 -0.19
CA VAL A 64 -26.38 -31.77 0.46
C VAL A 64 -27.19 -32.77 -0.37
N ALA A 65 -27.24 -32.59 -1.69
CA ALA A 65 -27.91 -33.55 -2.58
C ALA A 65 -27.24 -34.95 -2.55
N ARG A 66 -25.90 -35.03 -2.47
CA ARG A 66 -25.17 -36.31 -2.39
C ARG A 66 -25.33 -37.02 -1.04
N VAL A 67 -25.32 -36.28 0.07
CA VAL A 67 -25.53 -36.83 1.42
C VAL A 67 -26.97 -37.30 1.61
N SER A 68 -27.93 -36.69 0.91
CA SER A 68 -29.35 -37.02 1.04
C SER A 68 -29.78 -38.29 0.31
N GLU A 69 -29.02 -38.83 -0.66
CA GLU A 69 -29.53 -39.91 -1.51
C GLU A 69 -28.61 -41.14 -1.71
N GLU A 70 -27.28 -41.12 -1.51
CA GLU A 70 -26.43 -42.30 -1.81
C GLU A 70 -25.18 -42.56 -0.91
N SER A 71 -25.06 -41.99 0.30
CA SER A 71 -23.85 -42.24 1.13
C SER A 71 -23.99 -43.42 2.11
N PRO A 72 -23.13 -44.47 2.06
CA PRO A 72 -23.09 -45.54 3.06
C PRO A 72 -22.51 -45.04 4.39
N LEU A 73 -23.20 -45.31 5.50
CA LEU A 73 -22.97 -44.75 6.86
C LEU A 73 -21.77 -45.33 7.63
N LEU A 74 -20.78 -45.96 6.98
CA LEU A 74 -19.60 -46.49 7.66
C LEU A 74 -18.31 -46.12 6.93
N ARG A 75 -17.74 -44.97 7.29
CA ARG A 75 -16.33 -44.67 7.02
C ARG A 75 -15.48 -45.37 8.07
N ARG A 76 -14.89 -46.51 7.70
CA ARG A 76 -13.90 -47.24 8.49
C ARG A 76 -12.60 -46.41 8.55
N GLU A 77 -12.25 -45.93 9.74
CA GLU A 77 -10.95 -45.32 10.02
C GLU A 77 -9.86 -46.40 9.85
N SER A 78 -9.07 -46.27 8.79
CA SER A 78 -7.78 -46.95 8.67
C SER A 78 -6.71 -45.97 9.14
N GLY A 79 -6.07 -46.31 10.27
CA GLY A 79 -5.06 -45.50 10.93
C GLY A 79 -3.91 -45.11 10.02
N TYR A 80 -3.50 -43.85 10.13
CA TYR A 80 -2.20 -43.39 9.64
C TYR A 80 -1.24 -43.40 10.83
N GLU A 81 -0.24 -44.28 10.75
CA GLU A 81 0.91 -44.31 11.64
C GLU A 81 1.73 -43.02 11.46
N ALA A 82 2.16 -42.48 12.60
CA ALA A 82 3.00 -41.30 12.69
C ALA A 82 4.45 -41.62 12.29
N HIS A 83 4.89 -41.14 11.13
CA HIS A 83 6.32 -40.98 10.85
C HIS A 83 6.76 -39.60 11.35
N THR A 84 7.39 -39.59 12.52
CA THR A 84 8.08 -38.43 13.07
C THR A 84 9.57 -38.57 12.76
N GLU A 85 10.08 -37.85 11.77
CA GLU A 85 11.52 -37.63 11.61
C GLU A 85 11.97 -36.45 12.48
N PRO A 86 13.00 -36.57 13.32
CA PRO A 86 13.60 -35.44 13.99
C PRO A 86 14.87 -35.01 13.24
N THR A 87 14.76 -34.14 12.23
CA THR A 87 15.93 -33.51 11.60
C THR A 87 16.01 -32.05 12.00
N ARG A 88 16.48 -31.80 13.22
CA ARG A 88 16.69 -30.46 13.78
C ARG A 88 18.18 -30.29 14.09
N LYS A 89 18.96 -29.74 13.14
CA LYS A 89 20.27 -29.06 13.38
C LYS A 89 20.99 -28.50 12.13
N HIS A 90 20.29 -27.92 11.15
CA HIS A 90 20.95 -27.13 10.08
C HIS A 90 20.42 -25.69 9.89
N SER A 91 19.40 -25.29 10.64
CA SER A 91 18.53 -24.15 10.31
C SER A 91 19.07 -22.75 10.58
N ARG A 92 20.29 -22.58 11.10
CA ARG A 92 20.78 -21.25 11.55
C ARG A 92 21.52 -20.48 10.45
N ASP A 93 22.44 -21.13 9.73
CA ASP A 93 23.17 -20.48 8.64
C ASP A 93 22.29 -20.31 7.38
N GLU A 94 21.37 -21.25 7.13
CA GLU A 94 20.43 -21.17 6.00
C GLU A 94 19.44 -20.00 6.14
N THR A 95 18.90 -19.76 7.35
CA THR A 95 17.93 -18.67 7.58
C THR A 95 18.57 -17.28 7.45
N GLU A 96 19.82 -17.11 7.90
CA GLU A 96 20.57 -15.84 7.76
C GLU A 96 21.01 -15.58 6.31
N SER A 97 21.40 -16.62 5.56
CA SER A 97 21.73 -16.52 4.14
C SER A 97 20.50 -16.23 3.27
N GLU A 98 19.35 -16.85 3.57
CA GLU A 98 18.09 -16.64 2.83
C GLU A 98 17.52 -15.23 3.04
N THR A 99 17.55 -14.72 4.29
CA THR A 99 17.10 -13.34 4.57
C THR A 99 18.01 -12.29 3.94
N ALA A 100 19.33 -12.47 3.99
CA ALA A 100 20.27 -11.56 3.32
C ALA A 100 20.07 -11.54 1.79
N SER A 101 19.87 -12.71 1.18
CA SER A 101 19.54 -12.86 -0.24
C SER A 101 18.23 -12.15 -0.62
N GLN A 102 17.20 -12.26 0.24
CA GLN A 102 15.92 -11.60 0.02
C GLN A 102 16.03 -10.07 0.09
N TRP A 103 16.78 -9.52 1.04
CA TRP A 103 17.07 -8.08 1.10
C TRP A 103 17.82 -7.59 -0.14
N GLY A 104 18.85 -8.32 -0.59
CA GLY A 104 19.57 -8.00 -1.81
C GLY A 104 18.68 -7.97 -3.05
N SER A 105 17.80 -8.96 -3.21
CA SER A 105 16.83 -9.01 -4.31
C SER A 105 15.81 -7.85 -4.28
N ASN A 106 15.33 -7.48 -3.10
CA ASN A 106 14.42 -6.35 -2.95
C ASN A 106 15.11 -5.01 -3.26
N VAL A 107 16.35 -4.82 -2.82
CA VAL A 107 17.14 -3.63 -3.16
C VAL A 107 17.42 -3.58 -4.66
N ALA A 108 17.77 -4.71 -5.29
CA ALA A 108 17.95 -4.78 -6.74
C ALA A 108 16.66 -4.42 -7.51
N SER A 109 15.50 -4.89 -7.03
CA SER A 109 14.19 -4.55 -7.59
C SER A 109 13.89 -3.05 -7.46
N LEU A 110 14.21 -2.45 -6.30
CA LEU A 110 14.06 -1.01 -6.08
C LEU A 110 14.94 -0.19 -7.03
N VAL A 111 16.21 -0.58 -7.18
CA VAL A 111 17.15 0.06 -8.11
C VAL A 111 16.67 -0.07 -9.54
N ALA A 112 16.15 -1.24 -9.94
CA ALA A 112 15.59 -1.45 -11.27
C ALA A 112 14.41 -0.50 -11.54
N VAL A 113 13.53 -0.28 -10.56
CA VAL A 113 12.43 0.69 -10.66
C VAL A 113 12.97 2.11 -10.88
N TYR A 114 14.02 2.52 -10.18
CA TYR A 114 14.64 3.84 -10.39
C TYR A 114 15.27 3.96 -11.77
N VAL A 115 16.00 2.95 -12.23
CA VAL A 115 16.63 2.96 -13.55
C VAL A 115 15.57 3.08 -14.64
N VAL A 116 14.49 2.30 -14.55
CA VAL A 116 13.37 2.39 -15.50
C VAL A 116 12.71 3.76 -15.44
N GLY A 117 12.47 4.32 -14.26
CA GLY A 117 11.89 5.65 -14.08
C GLY A 117 12.75 6.76 -14.68
N ILE A 118 14.06 6.76 -14.40
CA ILE A 118 15.02 7.72 -14.96
C ILE A 118 15.12 7.58 -16.48
N ALA A 119 15.17 6.35 -16.99
CA ALA A 119 15.21 6.09 -18.42
C ALA A 119 13.93 6.60 -19.12
N ALA A 120 12.75 6.32 -18.55
CA ALA A 120 11.46 6.78 -19.07
C ALA A 120 11.38 8.31 -19.07
N TRP A 121 11.79 8.95 -17.98
CA TRP A 121 11.88 10.41 -17.89
C TRP A 121 12.83 10.98 -18.93
N PHE A 122 14.03 10.40 -19.09
CA PHE A 122 15.02 10.88 -20.05
C PHE A 122 14.56 10.73 -21.51
N ILE A 123 13.90 9.62 -21.85
CA ILE A 123 13.30 9.40 -23.18
C ILE A 123 12.19 10.43 -23.42
N SER A 124 11.32 10.65 -22.43
CA SER A 124 10.24 11.64 -22.48
C SER A 124 10.78 13.07 -22.66
N TYR A 125 11.86 13.42 -21.95
CA TYR A 125 12.56 14.69 -22.09
C TYR A 125 13.14 14.87 -23.51
N LYS A 126 13.86 13.86 -24.03
CA LYS A 126 14.40 13.91 -25.39
C LYS A 126 13.35 13.91 -26.50
N ALA A 127 12.17 13.35 -26.23
CA ALA A 127 11.04 13.37 -27.16
C ALA A 127 10.30 14.72 -27.18
N GLY A 128 10.73 15.73 -26.40
CA GLY A 128 10.08 17.03 -26.33
C GLY A 128 8.72 17.01 -25.61
N ALA A 129 8.43 15.95 -24.84
CA ALA A 129 7.14 15.81 -24.14
C ALA A 129 6.92 16.91 -23.08
N TRP A 130 7.99 17.59 -22.66
CA TRP A 130 7.97 18.67 -21.67
C TRP A 130 8.13 20.06 -22.30
N ASP A 131 8.18 20.19 -23.64
CA ASP A 131 8.34 21.48 -24.35
C ASP A 131 7.01 22.27 -24.47
N SER A 132 6.02 21.96 -23.63
CA SER A 132 4.77 22.71 -23.60
C SER A 132 4.96 24.03 -22.86
N GLY A 133 5.25 25.10 -23.60
CA GLY A 133 5.08 26.46 -23.13
C GLY A 133 3.60 26.77 -22.98
N ASP A 134 3.12 26.88 -21.74
CA ASP A 134 1.82 27.46 -21.45
C ASP A 134 1.88 28.08 -20.05
N ASP A 135 2.44 29.29 -19.99
CA ASP A 135 2.27 30.23 -18.88
C ASP A 135 0.79 30.63 -18.85
N LYS A 136 -0.04 29.79 -18.24
CA LYS A 136 -1.39 30.17 -17.82
C LYS A 136 -1.31 30.70 -16.41
N THR A 137 -0.85 31.94 -16.28
CA THR A 137 -1.12 32.77 -15.10
C THR A 137 -2.64 32.90 -14.96
N PRO A 138 -3.26 32.42 -13.86
CA PRO A 138 -4.68 32.63 -13.63
C PRO A 138 -4.94 34.11 -13.37
N SER A 139 -5.94 34.67 -14.05
CA SER A 139 -6.51 35.98 -13.71
C SER A 139 -7.21 35.91 -12.33
N PRO A 140 -7.18 36.99 -11.53
CA PRO A 140 -7.71 36.98 -10.17
C PRO A 140 -9.24 37.11 -10.18
N ASP A 141 -9.93 36.00 -9.97
CA ASP A 141 -11.30 35.99 -9.47
C ASP A 141 -11.25 35.64 -7.96
N ASP A 142 -10.97 36.67 -7.15
CA ASP A 142 -10.48 36.54 -5.76
C ASP A 142 -11.43 35.84 -4.76
N GLU A 143 -12.75 35.85 -4.98
CA GLU A 143 -13.69 35.25 -4.01
C GLU A 143 -13.98 33.76 -4.25
N GLY A 144 -14.11 33.37 -5.52
CA GLY A 144 -14.40 31.98 -5.90
C GLY A 144 -13.20 31.05 -5.71
N GLN A 145 -11.99 31.55 -6.00
CA GLN A 145 -10.73 30.81 -5.85
C GLN A 145 -10.42 30.54 -4.37
N SER A 146 -10.64 31.53 -3.48
CA SER A 146 -10.39 31.36 -2.04
C SER A 146 -11.27 30.27 -1.40
N SER A 147 -12.56 30.21 -1.77
CA SER A 147 -13.47 29.19 -1.24
C SER A 147 -13.10 27.77 -1.70
N LEU A 148 -12.68 27.62 -2.96
CA LEU A 148 -12.19 26.36 -3.52
C LEU A 148 -10.86 25.94 -2.88
N GLU A 149 -9.93 26.87 -2.66
CA GLU A 149 -8.67 26.60 -1.98
C GLU A 149 -8.91 26.08 -0.55
N ILE A 150 -9.84 26.68 0.21
CA ILE A 150 -10.20 26.22 1.57
C ILE A 150 -10.81 24.82 1.53
N ALA A 151 -11.71 24.56 0.58
CA ALA A 151 -12.27 23.22 0.38
C ALA A 151 -11.17 22.21 0.03
N GLY A 152 -10.24 22.60 -0.84
CA GLY A 152 -9.10 21.77 -1.25
C GLY A 152 -8.16 21.42 -0.08
N LEU A 153 -7.83 22.40 0.76
CA LEU A 153 -7.08 22.19 2.01
C LEU A 153 -7.80 21.21 2.93
N THR A 154 -9.11 21.40 3.12
CA THR A 154 -9.93 20.53 3.97
C THR A 154 -9.91 19.10 3.46
N LEU A 155 -10.08 18.90 2.16
CA LEU A 155 -10.03 17.59 1.51
C LEU A 155 -8.64 16.95 1.64
N GLY A 156 -7.57 17.73 1.51
CA GLY A 156 -6.20 17.25 1.73
C GLY A 156 -5.94 16.80 3.17
N TYR A 157 -6.48 17.50 4.18
CA TYR A 157 -6.38 17.02 5.56
C TYR A 157 -7.22 15.76 5.81
N ILE A 158 -8.41 15.66 5.20
CA ILE A 158 -9.24 14.45 5.28
C ILE A 158 -8.50 13.26 4.65
N SER A 159 -7.85 13.45 3.50
CA SER A 159 -7.08 12.38 2.85
C SER A 159 -5.91 11.92 3.71
N ALA A 160 -5.18 12.86 4.32
CA ALA A 160 -4.10 12.55 5.24
C ALA A 160 -4.60 11.69 6.43
N VAL A 161 -5.75 12.04 7.02
CA VAL A 161 -6.35 11.23 8.09
C VAL A 161 -6.69 9.82 7.60
N PHE A 162 -7.30 9.68 6.42
CA PHE A 162 -7.62 8.36 5.89
C PHE A 162 -6.39 7.49 5.67
N TYR A 163 -5.32 8.03 5.08
CA TYR A 163 -4.10 7.26 4.81
C TYR A 163 -3.40 6.80 6.09
N LEU A 164 -3.24 7.70 7.06
CA LEU A 164 -2.55 7.40 8.31
C LEU A 164 -3.39 6.41 9.15
N CYS A 165 -4.68 6.67 9.30
CA CYS A 165 -5.55 5.76 10.06
C CYS A 165 -5.69 4.38 9.41
N ALA A 166 -5.61 4.25 8.09
CA ALA A 166 -5.70 2.96 7.40
C ALA A 166 -4.49 2.05 7.67
N ARG A 167 -3.32 2.60 8.01
CA ARG A 167 -2.07 1.86 8.23
C ARG A 167 -1.90 1.41 9.69
N ILE A 168 -2.44 2.17 10.65
CA ILE A 168 -2.37 1.84 12.09
C ILE A 168 -2.79 0.39 12.41
N PRO A 169 -3.91 -0.17 11.89
CA PRO A 169 -4.31 -1.54 12.19
C PRO A 169 -3.23 -2.58 11.85
N GLN A 170 -2.48 -2.38 10.76
CA GLN A 170 -1.40 -3.29 10.37
C GLN A 170 -0.21 -3.19 11.33
N ILE A 171 0.18 -1.98 11.73
CA ILE A 171 1.25 -1.74 12.71
C ILE A 171 0.92 -2.40 14.04
N LEU A 172 -0.32 -2.25 14.51
CA LEU A 172 -0.79 -2.86 15.76
C LEU A 172 -0.85 -4.38 15.65
N LYS A 173 -1.27 -4.91 14.51
CA LYS A 173 -1.30 -6.35 14.24
C LYS A 173 0.10 -6.96 14.33
N ASN A 174 1.08 -6.37 13.62
CA ASN A 174 2.48 -6.78 13.69
C ASN A 174 3.00 -6.74 15.13
N TYR A 175 2.66 -5.69 15.89
CA TYR A 175 3.08 -5.56 17.29
C TYR A 175 2.46 -6.62 18.20
N ARG A 176 1.19 -6.97 17.98
CA ARG A 176 0.48 -7.98 18.79
C ARG A 176 0.96 -9.39 18.46
N GLU A 177 1.14 -9.69 17.18
CA GLU A 177 1.50 -11.02 16.69
C GLU A 177 3.01 -11.28 16.77
N LYS A 178 3.83 -10.25 17.03
CA LYS A 178 5.30 -10.34 17.11
C LYS A 178 5.90 -11.01 15.87
N SER A 179 5.26 -10.79 14.72
CA SER A 179 5.61 -11.37 13.44
C SER A 179 5.28 -10.39 12.32
N CYS A 180 6.10 -10.41 11.28
CA CYS A 180 5.86 -9.71 10.01
C CYS A 180 5.63 -10.72 8.86
N GLU A 181 5.21 -11.94 9.19
CA GLU A 181 4.92 -12.98 8.18
C GLU A 181 3.78 -12.55 7.24
N GLY A 182 3.99 -12.77 5.94
CA GLY A 182 3.06 -12.34 4.89
C GLY A 182 3.19 -10.86 4.49
N LEU A 183 4.13 -10.10 5.07
CA LEU A 183 4.38 -8.71 4.73
C LEU A 183 5.48 -8.60 3.65
N ALA A 184 5.17 -7.96 2.52
CA ALA A 184 6.15 -7.73 1.45
C ALA A 184 6.99 -6.49 1.74
N ILE A 185 8.22 -6.66 2.25
CA ILE A 185 9.11 -5.53 2.61
C ILE A 185 9.40 -4.58 1.43
N LEU A 186 9.45 -5.10 0.20
CA LEU A 186 9.64 -4.31 -1.01
C LEU A 186 8.54 -3.24 -1.19
N PHE A 187 7.28 -3.56 -0.84
CA PHE A 187 6.19 -2.60 -0.90
C PHE A 187 6.45 -1.40 0.02
N PHE A 188 6.97 -1.63 1.22
CA PHE A 188 7.32 -0.56 2.16
C PHE A 188 8.56 0.23 1.71
N MET A 189 9.53 -0.41 1.04
CA MET A 189 10.67 0.30 0.45
C MET A 189 10.24 1.23 -0.69
N LEU A 190 9.35 0.75 -1.56
CA LEU A 190 8.76 1.55 -2.62
C LEU A 190 7.87 2.67 -2.05
N SER A 191 7.06 2.38 -1.03
CA SER A 191 6.22 3.36 -0.34
C SER A 191 7.06 4.47 0.32
N LEU A 192 8.09 4.12 1.07
CA LEU A 192 8.97 5.06 1.76
C LEU A 192 9.63 6.01 0.76
N THR A 193 10.23 5.45 -0.28
CA THR A 193 10.99 6.24 -1.25
C THR A 193 10.10 6.98 -2.25
N GLY A 194 8.93 6.43 -2.59
CA GLY A 194 7.89 7.11 -3.34
C GLY A 194 7.36 8.33 -2.60
N ASN A 195 7.07 8.21 -1.29
CA ASN A 195 6.63 9.35 -0.47
C ASN A 195 7.73 10.39 -0.28
N LEU A 196 8.99 9.96 -0.10
CA LEU A 196 10.11 10.88 -0.01
C LEU A 196 10.29 11.69 -1.30
N THR A 197 10.31 11.01 -2.45
CA THR A 197 10.46 11.68 -3.76
C THR A 197 9.24 12.53 -4.10
N TYR A 198 8.04 12.12 -3.71
CA TYR A 198 6.82 12.92 -3.79
C TYR A 198 6.95 14.23 -3.00
N GLY A 199 7.29 14.15 -1.70
CA GLY A 199 7.45 15.33 -0.85
C GLY A 199 8.52 16.29 -1.36
N ILE A 200 9.66 15.76 -1.83
CA ILE A 200 10.71 16.55 -2.48
C ILE A 200 10.17 17.24 -3.74
N SER A 201 9.39 16.54 -4.57
CA SER A 201 8.82 17.12 -5.79
C SER A 201 7.88 18.29 -5.49
N LEU A 202 7.06 18.20 -4.45
CA LEU A 202 6.14 19.26 -4.04
C LEU A 202 6.90 20.51 -3.62
N VAL A 203 7.90 20.35 -2.75
CA VAL A 203 8.72 21.48 -2.27
C VAL A 203 9.54 22.07 -3.41
N SER A 204 10.07 21.24 -4.31
CA SER A 204 10.91 21.71 -5.42
C SER A 204 10.12 22.42 -6.53
N TYR A 205 8.80 22.22 -6.60
CA TYR A 205 7.96 22.82 -7.64
C TYR A 205 7.79 24.33 -7.49
N SER A 206 7.51 24.82 -6.28
CA SER A 206 7.41 26.25 -6.00
C SER A 206 7.79 26.56 -4.54
N GLN A 207 8.54 27.66 -4.36
CA GLN A 207 9.00 28.15 -3.06
C GLN A 207 8.11 29.27 -2.51
N GLU A 208 6.99 29.56 -3.17
CA GLU A 208 6.05 30.57 -2.72
C GLU A 208 5.33 30.13 -1.44
N LYS A 209 5.21 31.04 -0.47
CA LYS A 209 4.58 30.74 0.82
C LYS A 209 3.15 30.24 0.66
N LYS A 210 2.35 30.86 -0.22
CA LYS A 210 0.96 30.45 -0.48
C LYS A 210 0.89 29.02 -1.00
N TYR A 211 1.73 28.69 -1.99
CA TYR A 211 1.83 27.33 -2.53
C TYR A 211 2.27 26.31 -1.47
N LEU A 212 3.31 26.62 -0.69
CA LEU A 212 3.79 25.72 0.36
C LEU A 212 2.74 25.47 1.44
N LEU A 213 1.96 26.49 1.82
CA LEU A 213 0.82 26.35 2.73
C LEU A 213 -0.26 25.44 2.15
N ASN A 214 -0.56 25.58 0.86
CA ASN A 214 -1.50 24.71 0.15
C ASN A 214 -0.99 23.25 0.05
N ALA A 215 0.33 23.06 -0.02
CA ALA A 215 0.96 21.74 -0.04
C ALA A 215 1.04 21.05 1.34
N LEU A 216 0.87 21.79 2.45
CA LEU A 216 1.01 21.25 3.81
C LEU A 216 0.21 19.98 4.09
N PRO A 217 -1.12 19.89 3.83
CA PRO A 217 -1.87 18.68 4.12
C PRO A 217 -1.28 17.43 3.43
N PHE A 218 -0.82 17.59 2.20
CA PHE A 218 -0.22 16.53 1.39
C PHE A 218 1.16 16.13 1.92
N LEU A 219 1.97 17.11 2.32
CA LEU A 219 3.27 16.88 2.96
C LEU A 219 3.09 16.18 4.30
N ILE A 220 2.11 16.56 5.10
CA ILE A 220 1.79 15.91 6.38
C ILE A 220 1.39 14.45 6.15
N GLY A 221 0.51 14.17 5.19
CA GLY A 221 0.14 12.81 4.84
C GLY A 221 1.34 11.97 4.38
N SER A 222 2.21 12.56 3.54
CA SER A 222 3.40 11.88 3.04
C SER A 222 4.45 11.62 4.14
N ILE A 223 4.75 12.62 4.97
CA ILE A 223 5.67 12.49 6.11
C ILE A 223 5.13 11.47 7.11
N GLY A 224 3.83 11.51 7.43
CA GLY A 224 3.22 10.53 8.31
C GLY A 224 3.34 9.10 7.75
N THR A 225 3.16 8.92 6.45
CA THR A 225 3.36 7.63 5.79
C THR A 225 4.82 7.16 5.88
N ILE A 226 5.79 8.06 5.70
CA ILE A 226 7.21 7.75 5.87
C ILE A 226 7.50 7.29 7.30
N VAL A 227 6.93 7.97 8.30
CA VAL A 227 7.08 7.58 9.71
C VAL A 227 6.49 6.19 9.96
N GLU A 228 5.31 5.90 9.43
CA GLU A 228 4.67 4.59 9.54
C GLU A 228 5.49 3.47 8.85
N ASP A 229 6.03 3.75 7.66
CA ASP A 229 6.91 2.83 6.94
C ASP A 229 8.19 2.55 7.77
N CYS A 230 8.80 3.59 8.35
CA CYS A 230 9.94 3.44 9.28
C CYS A 230 9.61 2.57 10.49
N ILE A 231 8.43 2.74 11.11
CA ILE A 231 7.98 1.89 12.22
C ILE A 231 7.90 0.43 11.76
N ILE A 232 7.38 0.17 10.56
CA ILE A 232 7.28 -1.18 10.00
C ILE A 232 8.66 -1.77 9.70
N PHE A 233 9.62 -0.98 9.21
CA PHE A 233 11.00 -1.42 9.05
C PHE A 233 11.63 -1.84 10.38
N VAL A 234 11.41 -1.05 11.43
CA VAL A 234 11.87 -1.40 12.79
C VAL A 234 11.22 -2.69 13.26
N GLN A 235 9.91 -2.86 13.07
CA GLN A 235 9.21 -4.11 13.40
C GLN A 235 9.78 -5.30 12.63
N PHE A 236 10.07 -5.12 11.34
CA PHE A 236 10.65 -6.17 10.50
C PHE A 236 12.02 -6.60 11.02
N GLN A 237 12.89 -5.66 11.37
CA GLN A 237 14.20 -5.97 11.97
C GLN A 237 14.07 -6.69 13.32
N LEU A 238 13.16 -6.21 14.19
CA LEU A 238 12.96 -6.78 15.53
C LEU A 238 12.38 -8.19 15.48
N TYR A 239 11.48 -8.48 14.54
CA TYR A 239 10.79 -9.76 14.45
C TYR A 239 11.42 -10.75 13.46
N SER A 240 12.30 -10.29 12.56
CA SER A 240 13.10 -11.15 11.67
C SER A 240 14.21 -11.88 12.43
N GLY A 241 14.76 -11.29 13.50
CA GLY A 241 15.74 -11.92 14.38
C GLY A 241 15.04 -12.66 15.52
N GLY A 242 14.67 -13.92 15.31
CA GLY A 242 13.90 -14.74 16.24
C GLY A 242 14.52 -14.91 17.64
N LYS A 243 14.33 -13.92 18.52
CA LYS A 243 14.33 -14.13 19.97
C LYS A 243 12.88 -14.36 20.38
N ARG A 244 12.40 -15.59 20.26
CA ARG A 244 11.24 -16.03 21.04
C ARG A 244 11.62 -15.78 22.51
N PRO A 245 10.96 -14.88 23.26
CA PRO A 245 11.06 -14.93 24.70
C PRO A 245 10.56 -16.32 25.06
N HIS A 246 11.40 -17.13 25.71
CA HIS A 246 10.91 -18.34 26.34
C HIS A 246 9.76 -17.92 27.25
N ALA A 247 8.54 -18.29 26.86
CA ALA A 247 7.41 -18.25 27.76
C ALA A 247 7.80 -19.17 28.92
N VAL A 248 8.18 -18.56 30.03
CA VAL A 248 8.34 -19.24 31.31
C VAL A 248 6.94 -19.71 31.65
N SER A 249 6.68 -21.00 31.45
CA SER A 249 5.55 -21.67 32.09
C SER A 249 5.78 -21.63 33.59
N GLN A 250 4.94 -20.89 34.31
CA GLN A 250 4.62 -21.19 35.70
C GLN A 250 3.14 -21.55 35.76
#